data_AF-A0A8D8X167-F1
#
_entry.id   AF-A0A8D8X167-F1
#
_cell.length_a   1.000
_cell.length_b   1.000
_cell.length_c   1.000
_cell.angle_alpha   90.00
_cell.angle_beta   90.00
_cell.angle_gamma   90.00
#
_symmetry.space_group_name_H-M   'P 1'
#
loop_
_entity.id
_entity.type
_entity.pdbx_description
1 polymer ?
#
loop_
_entity_poly.entity_id
_entity_poly.type
_entity_poly.pdbx_seq_one_letter_code
_entity_poly.pdbx_strand_id
1 'polypeptide(L)'
;MSEKQHPLILHEGNKFTFHKNLKHGLQRWRCSQTNCKSHLKVFEGVLIDKMIDHNHPKLNETTLRRQLLNAHLKEMALETSIEPNKLVGEVLDSSGIENLSKEEMIQLRKSVQRHRRVMKLQTQTSSSASESDVIEKQTSSSTSE
;
A
#
# COMPACT_ATOMS: atom_id res chain seq x y z
N MET A 1 -7.23 13.49 1.06
CA MET A 1 -7.33 12.07 0.65
C MET A 1 -6.23 11.28 1.34
N SER A 2 -6.55 10.63 2.46
CA SER A 2 -5.59 9.80 3.19
C SER A 2 -5.40 8.49 2.40
N GLU A 3 -4.29 8.38 1.67
CA GLU A 3 -3.94 7.22 0.87
C GLU A 3 -3.43 6.11 1.81
N LYS A 4 -4.32 5.54 2.63
CA LYS A 4 -4.00 4.34 3.40
C LYS A 4 -3.74 3.23 2.38
N GLN A 5 -2.53 2.70 2.35
CA GLN A 5 -2.22 1.55 1.51
C GLN A 5 -3.06 0.37 2.00
N HIS A 6 -4.09 0.02 1.22
CA HIS A 6 -4.88 -1.17 1.50
C HIS A 6 -4.08 -2.39 1.06
N PRO A 7 -3.94 -3.42 1.91
CA PRO A 7 -3.21 -4.61 1.53
C PRO A 7 -3.89 -5.29 0.33
N LEU A 8 -3.08 -5.85 -0.54
CA LEU A 8 -3.45 -6.43 -1.83
C LEU A 8 -2.77 -7.79 -1.97
N ILE A 9 -3.50 -8.77 -2.50
CA ILE A 9 -2.97 -10.09 -2.85
C ILE A 9 -2.95 -10.21 -4.37
N LEU A 10 -1.80 -10.61 -4.92
CA LEU A 10 -1.67 -10.97 -6.32
C LEU A 10 -1.74 -12.48 -6.47
N HIS A 11 -2.74 -12.99 -7.18
CA HIS A 11 -2.91 -14.43 -7.42
C HIS A 11 -3.26 -14.68 -8.88
N GLU A 12 -2.47 -15.52 -9.55
CA GLU A 12 -2.66 -15.94 -10.96
C GLU A 12 -2.79 -14.76 -11.97
N GLY A 13 -2.13 -13.63 -11.70
CA GLY A 13 -2.19 -12.42 -12.54
C GLY A 13 -3.42 -11.53 -12.28
N ASN A 14 -4.20 -11.83 -11.23
CA ASN A 14 -5.34 -11.04 -10.78
C ASN A 14 -5.06 -10.45 -9.39
N LYS A 15 -5.63 -9.28 -9.14
CA LYS A 15 -5.51 -8.59 -7.85
C LYS A 15 -6.74 -8.84 -6.99
N PHE A 16 -6.49 -9.03 -5.70
CA PHE A 16 -7.52 -9.23 -4.70
C PHE A 16 -7.33 -8.22 -3.57
N THR A 17 -8.43 -7.59 -3.16
CA THR A 17 -8.46 -6.66 -2.03
C THR A 17 -9.20 -7.28 -0.85
N PHE A 18 -8.81 -6.89 0.36
CA PHE A 18 -9.53 -7.30 1.56
C PHE A 18 -10.99 -6.87 1.45
N HIS A 19 -11.90 -7.82 1.69
CA HIS A 19 -13.33 -7.54 1.71
C HIS A 19 -13.86 -7.56 3.14
N LYS A 20 -13.68 -8.67 3.86
CA LYS A 20 -14.15 -8.82 5.25
C LYS A 20 -13.52 -10.03 5.94
N ASN A 21 -13.58 -10.02 7.27
CA ASN A 21 -13.36 -11.21 8.08
C ASN A 21 -14.61 -12.12 8.04
N LEU A 22 -14.37 -13.42 8.08
CA LEU A 22 -15.32 -14.51 8.26
C LEU A 22 -15.13 -15.09 9.66
N LYS A 23 -15.85 -16.18 9.97
CA LYS A 23 -15.72 -16.88 11.26
C LYS A 23 -14.31 -17.47 11.42
N HIS A 24 -13.88 -17.63 12.67
CA HIS A 24 -12.61 -18.28 13.04
C HIS A 24 -11.37 -17.62 12.41
N GLY A 25 -11.33 -16.29 12.28
CA GLY A 25 -10.16 -15.58 11.76
C GLY A 25 -9.92 -15.72 10.25
N LEU A 26 -10.77 -16.47 9.54
CA LEU A 26 -10.69 -16.61 8.08
C LEU A 26 -11.01 -15.26 7.41
N GLN A 27 -10.22 -14.84 6.46
CA GLN A 27 -10.40 -13.58 5.73
C GLN A 27 -10.90 -13.85 4.33
N ARG A 28 -11.86 -13.06 3.84
CA ARG A 28 -12.30 -13.07 2.45
C ARG A 28 -11.67 -11.91 1.69
N TRP A 29 -11.03 -12.24 0.57
CA TRP A 29 -10.40 -11.30 -0.33
C TRP A 29 -11.12 -11.38 -1.69
N ARG A 30 -11.65 -10.28 -2.18
CA ARG A 30 -12.41 -10.26 -3.46
C ARG A 30 -11.53 -9.76 -4.58
N CYS A 31 -11.80 -10.17 -5.81
CA CYS A 31 -11.13 -9.58 -6.97
C CYS A 31 -11.34 -8.06 -7.00
N SER A 32 -10.29 -7.31 -7.35
CA SER A 32 -10.33 -5.85 -7.38
C SER A 32 -11.14 -5.30 -8.57
N GLN A 33 -11.38 -6.12 -9.60
CA GLN A 33 -12.15 -5.70 -10.77
C GLN A 33 -13.64 -5.62 -10.44
N THR A 34 -14.26 -4.55 -10.93
CA THR A 34 -15.70 -4.31 -10.75
C THR A 34 -16.51 -5.45 -11.37
N ASN A 35 -17.59 -5.86 -10.70
CA ASN A 35 -18.49 -6.94 -11.13
C ASN A 35 -17.86 -8.35 -11.22
N CYS A 36 -16.62 -8.53 -10.77
CA CYS A 36 -16.01 -9.85 -10.67
C CYS A 36 -16.40 -10.52 -9.35
N LYS A 37 -16.82 -11.80 -9.41
CA LYS A 37 -17.24 -12.60 -8.25
C LYS A 37 -16.13 -13.47 -7.67
N SER A 38 -14.98 -13.52 -8.35
CA SER A 38 -13.81 -14.27 -7.88
C SER A 38 -13.35 -13.78 -6.50
N HIS A 39 -12.97 -14.72 -5.65
CA HIS A 39 -12.49 -14.42 -4.30
C HIS A 39 -11.56 -15.52 -3.76
N LEU A 40 -10.72 -15.13 -2.81
CA LEU A 40 -9.84 -15.98 -2.04
C LEU A 40 -10.30 -16.02 -0.58
N LYS A 41 -10.04 -17.13 0.11
CA LYS A 41 -10.15 -17.23 1.57
C LYS A 41 -8.77 -17.50 2.14
N VAL A 42 -8.34 -16.65 3.05
CA VAL A 42 -6.99 -16.66 3.64
C VAL A 42 -7.10 -16.79 5.15
N PHE A 43 -6.37 -17.72 5.74
CA PHE A 43 -6.28 -17.89 7.19
C PHE A 43 -4.81 -17.75 7.59
N GLU A 44 -4.51 -16.82 8.50
CA GLU A 44 -3.14 -16.58 8.98
C GLU A 44 -2.10 -16.41 7.85
N GLY A 45 -2.49 -15.74 6.75
CA GLY A 45 -1.63 -15.53 5.58
C GLY A 45 -1.57 -16.69 4.59
N VAL A 46 -2.15 -17.85 4.92
CA VAL A 46 -2.20 -19.03 4.04
C VAL A 46 -3.49 -19.04 3.24
N LEU A 47 -3.39 -19.26 1.93
CA LEU A 47 -4.55 -19.45 1.05
C LEU A 47 -5.19 -20.81 1.35
N ILE A 48 -6.41 -20.82 1.88
CA ILE A 48 -7.14 -22.04 2.27
C ILE A 48 -8.12 -22.47 1.18
N ASP A 49 -8.74 -21.50 0.51
CA ASP A 49 -9.78 -21.76 -0.50
C ASP A 49 -9.83 -20.63 -1.53
N LYS A 50 -10.29 -20.95 -2.74
CA LYS A 50 -10.40 -19.99 -3.84
C LYS A 50 -11.57 -20.31 -4.77
N MET A 51 -12.28 -19.26 -5.18
CA MET A 51 -13.22 -19.28 -6.29
C MET A 51 -12.64 -18.39 -7.39
N ILE A 52 -12.11 -19.02 -8.44
CA ILE A 52 -11.43 -18.35 -9.57
C ILE A 52 -12.30 -18.52 -10.81
N ASP A 53 -13.32 -17.68 -10.91
CA ASP A 53 -14.18 -17.54 -12.09
C ASP A 53 -14.24 -16.06 -12.45
N HIS A 54 -13.36 -15.67 -13.37
CA HIS A 54 -13.16 -14.28 -13.77
C HIS A 54 -13.96 -13.98 -15.03
N ASN A 55 -14.74 -12.92 -15.00
CA ASN A 55 -15.47 -12.38 -16.15
C ASN A 55 -14.70 -11.27 -16.87
N HIS A 56 -13.39 -11.20 -16.67
CA HIS A 56 -12.51 -10.19 -17.25
C HIS A 56 -11.15 -10.82 -17.57
N PRO A 57 -10.38 -10.24 -18.50
CA PRO A 57 -9.01 -10.69 -18.75
C PRO A 57 -8.11 -10.44 -17.53
N LYS A 58 -7.02 -11.21 -17.45
CA LYS A 58 -5.95 -10.98 -16.47
C LYS A 58 -5.34 -9.59 -16.69
N LEU A 59 -4.67 -9.06 -15.66
CA LEU A 59 -3.90 -7.83 -15.85
C LEU A 59 -2.81 -8.05 -16.90
N ASN A 60 -2.64 -7.06 -17.76
CA ASN A 60 -1.53 -7.03 -18.70
C ASN A 60 -0.19 -7.08 -17.92
N GLU A 61 0.72 -7.93 -18.35
CA GLU A 61 1.99 -8.19 -17.67
C GLU A 61 2.83 -6.91 -17.50
N THR A 62 2.89 -6.06 -18.53
CA THR A 62 3.58 -4.76 -18.48
C THR A 62 2.98 -3.86 -17.40
N THR A 63 1.65 -3.82 -17.30
CA THR A 63 0.96 -3.03 -16.27
C THR A 63 1.27 -3.55 -14.87
N LEU A 64 1.28 -4.87 -14.69
CA LEU A 64 1.59 -5.50 -13.41
C LEU A 64 3.04 -5.25 -13.00
N ARG A 65 4.00 -5.47 -13.91
CA ARG A 65 5.43 -5.19 -13.70
C ARG A 65 5.65 -3.73 -13.31
N ARG A 66 5.01 -2.78 -14.01
CA ARG A 66 5.08 -1.34 -13.66
C ARG A 66 4.57 -1.04 -12.25
N GLN A 67 3.49 -1.72 -11.83
CA GLN A 67 2.94 -1.51 -10.49
C GLN A 67 3.83 -2.11 -9.40
N LEU A 68 4.45 -3.27 -9.64
CA LEU A 68 5.45 -3.87 -8.75
C LEU A 68 6.68 -2.97 -8.64
N LEU A 69 7.20 -2.49 -9.77
CA LEU A 69 8.31 -1.54 -9.81
C LEU A 69 8.01 -0.29 -8.98
N ASN A 70 6.81 0.29 -9.15
CA ASN A 70 6.43 1.48 -8.40
C ASN A 70 6.23 1.21 -6.90
N ALA A 71 5.83 0.00 -6.50
CA ALA A 71 5.74 -0.38 -5.09
C ALA A 71 7.15 -0.49 -4.49
N HIS A 72 8.06 -1.19 -5.16
CA HIS A 72 9.45 -1.31 -4.75
C HIS A 72 10.16 0.05 -4.65
N LEU A 73 9.94 0.94 -5.64
CA LEU A 73 10.48 2.30 -5.58
C LEU A 73 9.97 3.10 -4.39
N LYS A 74 8.72 2.90 -3.97
CA LYS A 74 8.15 3.59 -2.80
C LYS A 74 8.75 3.07 -1.50
N GLU A 75 9.00 1.77 -1.40
CA GLU A 75 9.70 1.16 -0.27
C GLU A 75 11.12 1.73 -0.15
N MET A 76 11.91 1.63 -1.22
CA MET A 76 13.28 2.17 -1.28
C MET A 76 13.34 3.69 -1.08
N ALA A 77 12.28 4.42 -1.43
CA ALA A 77 12.21 5.87 -1.22
C ALA A 77 12.19 6.27 0.25
N LEU A 78 11.79 5.38 1.16
CA LEU A 78 11.79 5.61 2.61
C LEU A 78 13.11 5.20 3.26
N GLU A 79 13.77 4.19 2.71
CA GLU A 79 15.04 3.66 3.23
C GLU A 79 16.24 4.52 2.80
N THR A 80 16.17 5.12 1.62
CA THR A 80 17.29 5.84 1.01
C THR A 80 17.03 7.35 0.93
N SER A 81 18.09 8.14 1.11
CA SER A 81 18.08 9.60 0.87
C SER A 81 18.56 9.97 -0.54
N ILE A 82 18.77 8.98 -1.40
CA ILE A 82 19.30 9.17 -2.77
C ILE A 82 18.31 10.00 -3.60
N GLU A 83 18.82 10.79 -4.55
CA GLU A 83 17.99 11.56 -5.47
C GLU A 83 17.06 10.65 -6.29
N PRO A 84 15.79 11.05 -6.53
CA PRO A 84 14.80 10.22 -7.23
C PRO A 84 15.25 9.73 -8.61
N ASN A 85 16.05 10.51 -9.32
CA ASN A 85 16.54 10.11 -10.64
C ASN A 85 17.53 8.94 -10.55
N LYS A 86 18.48 9.00 -9.61
CA LYS A 86 19.45 7.94 -9.37
C LYS A 86 18.78 6.68 -8.84
N LEU A 87 17.86 6.83 -7.88
CA LEU A 87 17.10 5.70 -7.33
C LEU A 87 16.31 4.97 -8.43
N VAL A 88 15.64 5.71 -9.32
CA VAL A 88 14.94 5.10 -10.46
C VAL A 88 15.93 4.37 -11.36
N GLY A 89 17.09 4.96 -11.66
CA GLY A 89 18.15 4.27 -12.43
C GLY A 89 18.56 2.93 -11.81
N GLU A 90 18.97 2.95 -10.54
CA GLU A 90 19.44 1.76 -9.82
C GLU A 90 18.41 0.62 -9.80
N VAL A 91 17.13 0.95 -9.57
CA VAL A 91 16.06 -0.06 -9.55
C VAL A 91 15.77 -0.58 -10.96
N LEU A 92 15.88 0.25 -12.00
CA LEU A 92 15.70 -0.20 -13.38
C LEU A 92 16.82 -1.14 -13.82
N ASP A 93 18.05 -0.79 -13.50
CA ASP A 93 19.24 -1.62 -13.79
C ASP A 93 19.11 -2.99 -13.11
N SER A 94 18.56 -3.03 -11.90
CA SER A 94 18.36 -4.27 -11.13
C SER A 94 17.15 -5.10 -11.60
N SER A 95 16.18 -4.50 -12.29
CA SER A 95 14.91 -5.16 -12.68
C SER A 95 14.86 -5.65 -14.12
N GLY A 96 15.90 -5.36 -14.93
CA GLY A 96 16.00 -5.83 -16.32
C GLY A 96 14.94 -5.23 -17.25
N ILE A 97 14.47 -4.02 -16.97
CA ILE A 97 13.42 -3.34 -17.76
C ILE A 97 14.08 -2.44 -18.81
N GLU A 98 14.13 -2.91 -20.06
CA GLU A 98 14.88 -2.22 -21.12
C GLU A 98 14.10 -1.14 -21.89
N ASN A 99 12.79 -1.01 -21.70
CA ASN A 99 11.94 -0.14 -22.54
C ASN A 99 10.90 0.66 -21.75
N LEU A 100 11.34 1.60 -20.91
CA LEU A 100 10.45 2.62 -20.34
C LEU A 100 10.47 3.88 -21.19
N SER A 101 9.28 4.40 -21.49
CA SER A 101 9.14 5.72 -22.12
C SER A 101 9.66 6.82 -21.20
N LYS A 102 10.06 7.95 -21.80
CA LYS A 102 10.47 9.16 -21.04
C LYS A 102 9.37 9.62 -20.09
N GLU A 103 8.12 9.56 -20.54
CA GLU A 103 6.94 9.83 -19.71
C GLU A 103 6.87 8.92 -18.48
N GLU A 104 7.09 7.61 -18.64
CA GLU A 104 7.07 6.68 -17.51
C GLU A 104 8.17 6.97 -16.50
N MET A 105 9.39 7.26 -16.97
CA MET A 105 10.48 7.69 -16.09
C MET A 105 10.11 8.94 -15.28
N ILE A 106 9.47 9.93 -15.92
CA ILE A 106 8.99 11.14 -15.24
C ILE A 106 7.95 10.78 -14.17
N GLN A 107 7.00 9.89 -14.46
CA GLN A 107 5.98 9.47 -13.50
C GLN A 107 6.58 8.71 -12.30
N LEU A 108 7.57 7.84 -12.52
CA LEU A 108 8.26 7.13 -11.44
C LEU A 108 8.96 8.11 -10.50
N ARG A 109 9.73 9.07 -11.05
CA ARG A 109 10.40 10.12 -10.26
C ARG A 109 9.40 10.94 -9.43
N LYS A 110 8.28 11.36 -10.05
CA LYS A 110 7.21 12.07 -9.36
C LYS A 110 6.57 11.22 -8.25
N SER A 111 6.43 9.91 -8.46
CA SER A 111 5.88 8.99 -7.45
C SER A 111 6.76 8.92 -6.21
N VAL A 112 8.08 8.76 -6.39
CA VAL A 112 9.08 8.76 -5.30
C VAL A 112 9.02 10.06 -4.50
N GLN A 113 9.09 11.21 -5.18
CA GLN A 113 9.04 12.52 -4.51
C GLN A 113 7.75 12.73 -3.73
N ARG A 114 6.60 12.41 -4.36
CA ARG A 114 5.29 12.51 -3.72
C ARG A 114 5.23 11.61 -2.48
N HIS A 115 5.73 10.38 -2.57
CA HIS A 115 5.69 9.44 -1.46
C HIS A 115 6.49 9.93 -0.26
N ARG A 116 7.75 10.38 -0.47
CA ARG A 116 8.58 11.00 0.59
C ARG A 116 7.89 12.18 1.25
N ARG A 117 7.27 13.07 0.46
CA ARG A 117 6.54 14.23 1.00
C ARG A 117 5.35 13.82 1.85
N VAL A 118 4.54 12.87 1.39
CA VAL A 118 3.34 12.42 2.13
C VAL A 118 3.76 11.75 3.44
N MET A 119 4.77 10.87 3.42
CA MET A 119 5.23 10.20 4.65
C MET A 119 5.82 11.20 5.65
N LYS A 120 6.59 12.19 5.19
CA LYS A 120 7.10 13.27 6.05
C LYS A 120 5.98 14.07 6.73
N LEU A 121 4.89 14.34 6.02
CA LEU A 121 3.74 15.04 6.60
C LEU A 121 2.97 14.17 7.59
N GLN A 122 2.88 12.86 7.35
CA GLN A 122 2.24 11.91 8.26
C GLN A 122 3.04 11.70 9.56
N THR A 123 4.37 11.66 9.50
CA THR A 123 5.21 11.56 10.71
C THR A 123 5.13 12.83 11.56
N GLN A 124 5.08 14.01 10.92
CA GLN A 124 4.93 15.29 11.62
C GLN A 124 3.57 15.45 12.32
N THR A 125 2.48 15.05 11.65
CA THR A 125 1.13 15.11 12.24
C THR A 125 0.91 14.08 13.35
N SER A 126 1.60 12.93 13.31
CA SER A 126 1.55 11.94 14.39
C SER A 126 2.35 12.38 15.63
N SER A 127 3.40 13.18 15.45
CA SER A 127 4.20 13.72 16.55
C SER A 127 3.50 14.87 17.30
N SER A 128 2.65 15.66 16.63
CA SER A 128 1.91 16.77 17.27
C SER A 128 0.65 16.33 18.03
N ALA A 129 0.21 15.08 17.88
CA ALA A 129 -0.98 14.55 18.57
C ALA A 129 -0.68 13.98 19.97
N SER A 130 0.58 13.96 20.40
CA SER A 130 1.00 13.37 21.68
C SER A 130 1.28 14.38 22.80
N GLU A 131 1.18 15.69 22.54
CA GLU A 131 1.37 16.74 23.57
C GLU A 131 0.07 17.28 24.19
N SER A 132 -1.12 16.82 23.75
CA SER A 132 -2.40 17.36 24.22
C SER A 132 -3.07 16.59 25.38
N ASP A 133 -2.52 15.45 25.82
CA ASP A 133 -3.16 14.56 26.82
C ASP A 133 -2.61 14.68 28.26
N VAL A 134 -1.82 15.72 28.59
CA VAL A 134 -1.20 15.83 29.93
C VAL A 134 -1.90 16.83 30.88
N ILE A 135 -2.85 17.65 30.41
CA ILE A 135 -3.47 18.70 31.24
C ILE A 135 -4.96 18.40 31.53
N GLU A 136 -5.28 17.26 32.16
CA GLU A 136 -6.60 17.14 32.81
C GLU A 136 -6.59 16.10 33.95
N LYS A 137 -5.77 16.33 34.98
CA LYS A 137 -5.83 15.48 36.19
C LYS A 137 -5.44 16.18 37.49
N GLN A 138 -5.86 17.43 37.71
CA GLN A 138 -5.75 18.07 39.04
C GLN A 138 -6.85 19.10 39.33
N THR A 139 -8.10 18.66 39.49
CA THR A 139 -9.12 19.39 40.30
C THR A 139 -10.19 18.43 40.82
N SER A 140 -9.87 17.66 41.86
CA SER A 140 -10.90 17.10 42.76
C SER A 140 -10.30 16.80 44.13
N SER A 141 -10.23 17.83 44.95
CA SER A 141 -10.29 17.71 46.40
C SER A 141 -10.79 19.03 46.96
N SER A 142 -12.01 19.02 47.51
CA SER A 142 -12.26 19.39 48.91
C SER A 142 -13.78 19.52 49.19
N THR A 143 -14.22 18.66 50.12
CA THR A 143 -15.15 18.91 51.26
C THR A 143 -16.59 19.33 50.95
N SER A 144 -17.64 18.53 51.18
CA SER A 144 -18.14 17.95 52.45
C SER A 144 -18.29 18.98 53.57
N GLU A 145 -19.47 19.58 53.69
CA GLU A 145 -20.37 19.51 54.85
C GLU A 145 -21.77 20.03 54.47
#